data_AF-A0A5C7F8Z4-F1
#
_entry.id   AF-A0A5C7F8Z4-F1
#
_cell.length_a   1.000
_cell.length_b   1.000
_cell.length_c   1.000
_cell.angle_alpha   90.00
_cell.angle_beta   90.00
_cell.angle_gamma   90.00
#
_symmetry.space_group_name_H-M   'P 1'
#
loop_
_entity.id
_entity.type
_entity.pdbx_description
1 polymer ?
#
loop_
_entity_poly.entity_id
_entity_poly.type
_entity_poly.pdbx_seq_one_letter_code
_entity_poly.pdbx_strand_id
1 'polypeptide(L)' 'MGLTKKRKLRRKADEELIASLQVIKENVDRHEKYGNNSLNMQEDVMGEAKIERAKYMFLLREARYRGTTLY' A
#
# COMPACT_ATOMS: atom_id res chain seq x y z
N MET A 1 -22.24 0.12 -23.63
CA MET A 1 -21.10 0.90 -23.09
C MET A 1 -19.79 0.28 -23.57
N GLY A 2 -19.02 1.01 -24.38
CA GLY A 2 -17.91 0.47 -25.18
C GLY A 2 -16.62 0.16 -24.41
N LEU A 3 -15.80 -0.69 -25.02
CA LEU A 3 -14.50 -1.20 -24.53
C LEU A 3 -13.53 -0.10 -24.07
N THR A 4 -13.58 1.09 -24.67
CA THR A 4 -12.74 2.25 -24.34
C THR A 4 -13.02 2.81 -22.94
N LYS A 5 -14.31 2.92 -22.55
CA LYS A 5 -14.69 3.34 -21.18
C LYS A 5 -14.20 2.33 -20.14
N LYS A 6 -14.29 1.03 -20.42
CA LYS A 6 -13.79 -0.04 -19.53
C LYS A 6 -12.26 0.03 -19.36
N ARG A 7 -11.50 0.27 -20.44
CA ARG A 7 -10.04 0.44 -20.37
C ARG A 7 -9.65 1.67 -19.55
N LYS A 8 -10.32 2.80 -19.76
CA LYS A 8 -10.08 4.03 -18.98
C LYS A 8 -10.35 3.83 -17.48
N LEU A 9 -11.44 3.12 -17.15
CA LEU A 9 -11.79 2.81 -15.77
C LEU A 9 -10.73 1.93 -15.09
N ARG A 10 -10.27 0.88 -15.77
CA ARG A 10 -9.19 0.01 -15.24
C ARG A 10 -7.92 0.81 -14.96
N ARG A 11 -7.49 1.62 -15.92
CA ARG A 11 -6.30 2.48 -15.75
C ARG A 11 -6.44 3.42 -14.55
N LYS A 12 -7.60 4.05 -14.37
CA LYS A 12 -7.84 4.91 -13.20
C LYS A 12 -7.74 4.14 -11.89
N ALA A 13 -8.31 2.93 -11.83
CA ALA A 13 -8.23 2.08 -10.65
C ALA A 13 -6.78 1.63 -10.36
N ASP A 14 -5.97 1.40 -11.40
CA ASP A 14 -4.56 1.06 -11.25
C ASP A 14 -3.75 2.27 -10.76
N GLU A 15 -4.04 3.47 -11.24
CA GLU A 15 -3.45 4.73 -10.75
C GLU A 15 -3.78 4.95 -9.26
N GLU A 16 -5.04 4.72 -8.84
CA GLU A 16 -5.46 4.80 -7.44
C GLU A 16 -4.78 3.74 -6.56
N LEU A 17 -4.58 2.51 -7.08
CA LEU A 17 -3.86 1.44 -6.39
C LEU A 17 -2.40 1.82 -6.15
N ILE A 18 -1.71 2.37 -7.15
CA ILE A 18 -0.31 2.82 -7.04
C ILE A 18 -0.19 3.96 -6.03
N ALA A 19 -1.09 4.95 -6.08
CA ALA A 19 -1.09 6.06 -5.12
C ALA A 19 -1.29 5.56 -3.67
N SER A 20 -2.20 4.61 -3.47
CA SER A 20 -2.43 3.99 -2.16
C SER A 20 -1.21 3.22 -1.66
N LEU A 21 -0.50 2.53 -2.56
CA LEU A 21 0.74 1.82 -2.25
C LEU A 21 1.85 2.75 -1.77
N GLN A 22 2.00 3.92 -2.39
CA GLN A 22 3.00 4.91 -1.97
C GLN A 22 2.72 5.41 -0.54
N VAL A 23 1.49 5.82 -0.27
CA VAL A 23 1.10 6.32 1.07
C VAL A 23 1.33 5.27 2.14
N ILE A 24 0.88 4.04 1.90
CA ILE A 24 1.02 2.96 2.90
C ILE A 24 2.50 2.58 3.08
N LYS A 25 3.30 2.59 2.01
CA LYS A 25 4.74 2.35 2.12
C LYS A 25 5.40 3.38 3.03
N GLU A 26 5.10 4.66 2.83
CA GLU A 26 5.64 5.73 3.68
C GLU A 26 5.26 5.55 5.16
N ASN A 27 4.02 5.12 5.43
CA ASN A 27 3.59 4.83 6.80
C ASN A 27 4.38 3.66 7.41
N VAL A 28 4.53 2.56 6.67
CA VAL A 28 5.31 1.39 7.11
C VAL A 28 6.76 1.77 7.37
N ASP A 29 7.39 2.51 6.45
CA ASP A 29 8.78 2.96 6.58
C ASP A 29 8.95 3.87 7.81
N ARG A 30 7.97 4.74 8.10
CA ARG A 30 7.96 5.54 9.33
C ARG A 30 7.85 4.64 10.57
N HIS A 31 6.91 3.70 10.61
CA HIS A 31 6.73 2.81 11.74
C HIS A 31 7.96 1.93 12.01
N GLU A 32 8.62 1.42 10.96
CA GLU A 32 9.88 0.68 11.10
C GLU A 32 10.99 1.58 11.66
N LYS A 33 11.10 2.82 11.18
CA LYS A 33 12.10 3.78 11.68
C LYS A 33 11.88 4.15 13.14
N TYR A 34 10.63 4.31 13.58
CA TYR A 34 10.33 4.60 14.98
C TYR A 34 10.47 3.39 15.89
N GLY A 35 10.10 2.19 15.41
CA GLY A 35 10.24 0.96 16.18
C GLY A 35 11.68 0.58 16.46
N ASN A 36 12.57 0.76 15.47
CA ASN A 36 14.00 0.49 15.66
C ASN A 36 14.70 1.46 16.63
N ASN A 37 14.12 2.66 16.85
CA ASN A 37 14.70 3.69 17.72
C ASN A 37 14.02 3.80 19.09
N SER A 38 12.90 3.10 19.32
CA SER A 38 12.15 3.15 20.58
C SER A 38 12.23 1.81 21.30
N LEU A 39 12.94 1.79 22.43
CA LEU A 39 13.03 0.62 23.32
C LEU A 39 11.68 0.23 23.96
N ASN A 40 10.64 1.06 23.85
CA ASN A 40 9.31 0.84 24.44
C ASN A 40 8.19 1.36 23.50
N MET A 41 8.01 0.76 22.32
CA MET A 41 6.77 1.00 21.57
C MET A 41 5.58 0.41 22.35
N GLN A 42 4.52 1.19 22.54
CA GLN A 42 3.28 0.69 23.14
C GLN A 42 2.68 -0.41 22.27
N GLU A 43 2.05 -1.41 22.89
CA GLU A 43 1.55 -2.61 22.22
C GLU A 43 0.52 -2.29 21.12
N ASP A 44 -0.31 -1.27 21.34
CA ASP A 44 -1.27 -0.77 20.36
C ASP A 44 -0.60 -0.23 19.09
N VAL A 45 0.51 0.49 19.24
CA VAL A 45 1.32 1.03 18.13
C VAL A 45 1.95 -0.10 17.32
N MET A 46 2.38 -1.17 17.99
CA MET A 46 2.86 -2.38 17.30
C MET A 46 1.74 -3.11 16.54
N GLY A 47 0.53 -3.12 17.08
CA GLY A 47 -0.66 -3.68 16.41
C GLY A 47 -1.00 -2.94 15.13
N GLU A 48 -1.04 -1.61 15.17
CA GLU A 48 -1.31 -0.76 14.00
C GLU A 48 -0.23 -0.93 12.92
N ALA A 49 1.05 -0.93 13.30
CA ALA A 49 2.15 -1.15 12.37
C ALA A 49 2.06 -2.51 11.64
N LYS A 50 1.66 -3.57 12.35
CA LYS A 50 1.42 -4.90 11.74
C LYS A 50 0.26 -4.87 10.74
N ILE A 51 -0.83 -4.18 11.08
CA ILE A 51 -1.99 -4.03 10.19
C ILE A 51 -1.61 -3.25 8.93
N GLU A 52 -0.88 -2.15 9.06
CA GLU A 52 -0.41 -1.39 7.90
C GLU A 52 0.53 -2.19 7.01
N ARG A 53 1.45 -2.96 7.59
CA ARG A 53 2.31 -3.88 6.83
C ARG A 53 1.49 -4.93 6.07
N ALA A 54 0.45 -5.49 6.69
CA ALA A 54 -0.45 -6.43 6.03
C ALA A 54 -1.19 -5.78 4.85
N LYS A 55 -1.70 -4.55 5.03
CA LYS A 55 -2.31 -3.76 3.93
C LYS A 55 -1.32 -3.51 2.79
N TYR A 56 -0.08 -3.13 3.12
CA TYR A 56 0.97 -2.92 2.12
C TYR A 56 1.22 -4.18 1.28
N MET A 57 1.39 -5.33 1.93
CA MET A 57 1.63 -6.61 1.27
C MET A 57 0.44 -7.06 0.42
N PHE A 58 -0.78 -6.83 0.89
CA PHE A 58 -1.99 -7.11 0.13
C PHE A 58 -2.03 -6.28 -1.16
N LEU A 59 -1.83 -4.97 -1.07
CA LEU A 59 -1.86 -4.08 -2.24
C LEU A 59 -0.70 -4.35 -3.20
N LEU A 60 0.48 -4.71 -2.70
CA LEU A 60 1.62 -5.13 -3.52
C LEU A 60 1.28 -6.38 -4.34
N ARG A 61 0.64 -7.36 -3.72
CA ARG A 61 0.18 -8.57 -4.39
C ARG A 61 -0.84 -8.25 -5.47
N GLU A 62 -1.78 -7.36 -5.18
CA GLU A 62 -2.80 -6.92 -6.13
C GLU A 62 -2.19 -6.19 -7.33
N ALA A 63 -1.24 -5.28 -7.09
CA ALA A 63 -0.51 -4.57 -8.14
C ALA A 63 0.24 -5.52 -9.07
N ARG A 64 0.91 -6.54 -8.50
CA ARG A 64 1.58 -7.60 -9.27
C ARG A 64 0.58 -8.43 -10.08
N TYR A 65 -0.54 -8.83 -9.49
CA TYR A 65 -1.57 -9.60 -10.18
C TYR A 65 -2.17 -8.85 -11.37
N ARG A 66 -2.37 -7.53 -11.22
CA ARG A 66 -2.87 -6.66 -12.29
C ARG A 66 -1.82 -6.30 -13.34
N GLY A 67 -0.55 -6.58 -13.09
CA GLY A 67 0.55 -6.16 -13.96
C GLY A 67 0.69 -4.64 -14.05
N THR A 68 0.35 -3.91 -12.98
CA THR A 68 0.53 -2.46 -12.95
C THR A 68 2.02 -2.14 -12.98
N THR A 69 2.47 -1.34 -13.93
CA THR A 69 3.86 -0.88 -13.95
C THR A 69 4.03 0.20 -12.88
N LEU A 70 4.73 -0.13 -11.80
CA LEU A 70 5.26 0.83 -10.83
C LEU A 70 6.42 1.55 -11.52
N TYR A 71 6.17 2.73 -12.09
CA TYR A 71 7.22 3.62 -12.63
C TYR A 71 7.69 4.59 -11.54
#